data_AF-A0A957LME4-F1
#
_entry.id   AF-A0A957LME4-F1
#
_cell.length_a   1.000
_cell.length_b   1.000
_cell.length_c   1.000
_cell.angle_alpha   90.00
_cell.angle_beta   90.00
_cell.angle_gamma   90.00
#
_symmetry.space_group_name_H-M   'P 1'
#
loop_
_entity.id
_entity.type
_entity.pdbx_description
1 polymer ?
#
loop_
_entity_poly.entity_id
_entity_poly.type
_entity_poly.pdbx_seq_one_letter_code
_entity_poly.pdbx_strand_id
1 'polypeptide(L)'
;WYPHDVWLYLLAAGWARIGQEEHLMGRAGYAGDEIGSALIGARLVRDVMRLCFLMERTYAPYPKWFGTAFRQLASGPELAPVLEQALHAQSWQAREEHLAAAYETLGRLHNRLDLTERMPEQVRDFFGRPFRVMALHGFSDALARAITDPAVQAIARRPLIGNVDLVSDNTDLRENNGWQPILRTLYRP
;
A
#
# COMPACT_ATOMS: atom_id res chain seq x y z
N TRP A 1 -15.86 -12.40 0.76
CA TRP A 1 -15.10 -11.18 0.40
C TRP A 1 -15.66 -9.99 1.18
N TYR A 2 -14.91 -8.89 1.30
CA TYR A 2 -15.40 -7.66 1.96
C TYR A 2 -16.64 -7.07 1.27
N PRO A 3 -17.56 -6.41 2.00
CA PRO A 3 -18.58 -5.56 1.41
C PRO A 3 -17.96 -4.50 0.51
N HIS A 4 -18.67 -4.07 -0.54
CA HIS A 4 -18.13 -3.21 -1.60
C HIS A 4 -17.45 -1.95 -1.07
N ASP A 5 -18.16 -1.16 -0.26
CA ASP A 5 -17.64 0.10 0.27
C ASP A 5 -16.49 -0.09 1.27
N VAL A 6 -16.53 -1.19 2.03
CA VAL A 6 -15.40 -1.58 2.90
C VAL A 6 -14.18 -1.91 2.05
N TRP A 7 -14.36 -2.59 0.91
CA TRP A 7 -13.28 -2.88 -0.02
C TRP A 7 -12.71 -1.60 -0.66
N LEU A 8 -13.55 -0.65 -1.08
CA LEU A 8 -13.11 0.67 -1.56
C LEU A 8 -12.29 1.41 -0.49
N TYR A 9 -12.75 1.41 0.76
CA TYR A 9 -12.00 2.00 1.88
C TYR A 9 -10.63 1.34 2.09
N LEU A 10 -10.54 0.01 2.00
CA LEU A 10 -9.27 -0.70 2.16
C LEU A 10 -8.32 -0.44 0.99
N LEU A 11 -8.82 -0.37 -0.24
CA LEU A 11 -8.04 0.04 -1.41
C LEU A 11 -7.53 1.48 -1.25
N ALA A 12 -8.39 2.40 -0.80
CA ALA A 12 -8.03 3.80 -0.57
C ALA A 12 -6.93 3.93 0.49
N ALA A 13 -7.05 3.19 1.60
CA ALA A 13 -6.03 3.14 2.63
C ALA A 13 -4.72 2.51 2.12
N GLY A 14 -4.78 1.46 1.30
CA GLY A 14 -3.59 0.87 0.67
C GLY A 14 -2.81 1.86 -0.20
N TRP A 15 -3.52 2.61 -1.05
CA TRP A 15 -2.93 3.69 -1.84
C TRP A 15 -2.37 4.82 -0.96
N ALA A 16 -3.08 5.20 0.11
CA ALA A 16 -2.61 6.23 1.03
C ALA A 16 -1.29 5.84 1.71
N ARG A 17 -1.15 4.58 2.13
CA ARG A 17 0.10 4.06 2.73
C ARG A 17 1.28 4.16 1.77
N ILE A 18 1.09 3.79 0.50
CA ILE A 18 2.12 3.95 -0.53
C ILE A 18 2.49 5.44 -0.67
N GLY A 19 1.50 6.33 -0.82
CA GLY A 19 1.75 7.76 -0.99
C GLY A 19 2.47 8.44 0.17
N GLN A 20 2.23 7.97 1.40
CA GLN A 20 2.90 8.47 2.60
C GLN A 20 4.40 8.12 2.63
N GLU A 21 4.85 7.07 1.93
CA GLU A 21 6.22 6.56 2.01
C GLU A 21 7.00 6.57 0.69
N GLU A 22 6.35 6.52 -0.48
CA GLU A 22 7.02 6.36 -1.79
C GLU A 22 8.08 7.43 -2.06
N HIS A 23 7.79 8.66 -1.63
CA HIS A 23 8.70 9.79 -1.75
C HIS A 23 9.83 9.80 -0.71
N LEU A 24 9.73 9.02 0.38
CA LEU A 24 10.71 8.99 1.47
C LEU A 24 11.88 8.04 1.18
N MET A 25 11.63 6.95 0.45
CA MET A 25 12.63 5.93 0.14
C MET A 25 13.84 6.53 -0.60
N GLY A 26 13.58 7.23 -1.72
CA GLY A 26 14.64 7.89 -2.48
C GLY A 26 15.28 9.06 -1.72
N ARG A 27 14.50 9.78 -0.91
CA ARG A 27 15.00 10.90 -0.09
C ARG A 27 15.98 10.46 0.99
N ALA A 28 15.74 9.32 1.64
CA ALA A 28 16.67 8.74 2.60
C ALA A 28 17.99 8.38 1.91
N GLY A 29 17.92 7.68 0.78
CA GLY A 29 19.11 7.32 0.00
C GLY A 29 19.88 8.53 -0.54
N TYR A 30 19.17 9.56 -1.01
CA TYR A 30 19.76 10.83 -1.44
C TYR A 30 20.52 11.54 -0.31
N ALA A 31 20.06 11.40 0.94
CA ALA A 31 20.75 11.93 2.12
C ALA A 31 21.93 11.05 2.59
N GLY A 32 22.24 9.96 1.87
CA GLY A 32 23.29 9.01 2.24
C GLY A 32 22.86 7.92 3.22
N ASP A 33 21.57 7.85 3.57
CA ASP A 33 21.01 6.81 4.44
C ASP A 33 20.43 5.66 3.62
N GLU A 34 21.31 4.76 3.19
CA GLU A 34 20.91 3.58 2.42
C GLU A 34 20.12 2.57 3.27
N ILE A 35 20.39 2.47 4.58
CA ILE A 35 19.64 1.60 5.50
C ILE A 35 18.20 2.07 5.62
N GLY A 36 18.00 3.37 5.86
CA GLY A 36 16.67 3.98 5.90
C GLY A 36 15.93 3.82 4.58
N SER A 37 16.63 4.00 3.45
CA SER A 37 16.07 3.75 2.12
C SER A 37 15.61 2.29 1.95
N ALA A 38 16.43 1.32 2.34
CA ALA A 38 16.10 -0.10 2.27
C ALA A 38 14.91 -0.47 3.16
N LEU A 39 14.84 0.05 4.38
CA LEU A 39 13.73 -0.20 5.31
C LEU A 39 12.40 0.33 4.76
N ILE A 40 12.39 1.56 4.23
CA ILE A 40 11.20 2.15 3.61
C ILE A 40 10.82 1.36 2.34
N GLY A 41 11.80 1.01 1.51
CA GLY A 41 11.58 0.21 0.31
C GLY A 41 10.95 -1.15 0.60
N ALA A 42 11.38 -1.83 1.66
CA ALA A 42 10.77 -3.10 2.09
C ALA A 42 9.30 -2.92 2.54
N ARG A 43 8.97 -1.81 3.21
CA ARG A 43 7.58 -1.49 3.57
C ARG A 43 6.73 -1.20 2.33
N LEU A 44 7.28 -0.47 1.36
CA LEU A 44 6.61 -0.21 0.08
C LEU A 44 6.35 -1.50 -0.70
N VAL A 45 7.31 -2.42 -0.77
CA VAL A 45 7.11 -3.75 -1.38
C VAL A 45 5.96 -4.49 -0.69
N ARG A 46 5.95 -4.52 0.65
CA ARG A 46 4.87 -5.13 1.43
C ARG A 46 3.51 -4.51 1.11
N ASP A 47 3.44 -3.18 1.04
CA ASP A 47 2.20 -2.45 0.78
C ASP A 47 1.71 -2.63 -0.67
N VAL A 48 2.61 -2.69 -1.66
CA VAL A 48 2.28 -3.08 -3.05
C VAL A 48 1.67 -4.48 -3.09
N MET A 49 2.31 -5.45 -2.43
CA MET A 49 1.80 -6.83 -2.41
C MET A 49 0.41 -6.92 -1.75
N ARG A 50 0.22 -6.24 -0.61
CA ARG A 50 -1.08 -6.17 0.08
C ARG A 50 -2.16 -5.53 -0.79
N LEU A 51 -1.82 -4.48 -1.53
CA LEU A 51 -2.75 -3.82 -2.43
C LEU A 51 -3.17 -4.75 -3.57
N CYS A 52 -2.25 -5.54 -4.14
CA CYS A 52 -2.61 -6.54 -5.15
C CYS A 52 -3.58 -7.61 -4.62
N PHE A 53 -3.36 -8.12 -3.39
CA PHE A 53 -4.31 -9.03 -2.75
C PHE A 53 -5.72 -8.41 -2.66
N LEU A 54 -5.81 -7.14 -2.29
CA LEU A 54 -7.10 -6.42 -2.27
C LEU A 54 -7.68 -6.25 -3.68
N MET A 55 -6.89 -5.82 -4.66
CA MET A 55 -7.34 -5.62 -6.04
C MET A 55 -7.87 -6.92 -6.66
N GLU A 56 -7.19 -8.04 -6.41
CA GLU A 56 -7.58 -9.38 -6.89
C GLU A 56 -8.60 -10.11 -6.00
N ARG A 57 -9.16 -9.39 -5.02
CA ARG A 57 -10.18 -9.91 -4.11
C ARG A 57 -9.80 -11.23 -3.40
N THR A 58 -8.52 -11.32 -2.99
CA THR A 58 -7.96 -12.46 -2.28
C THR A 58 -7.45 -12.04 -0.90
N TYR A 59 -7.79 -12.78 0.15
CA TYR A 59 -7.31 -12.47 1.50
C TYR A 59 -5.81 -12.76 1.59
N ALA A 60 -5.03 -11.81 2.10
CA ALA A 60 -3.62 -12.04 2.40
C ALA A 60 -3.48 -13.20 3.41
N PRO A 61 -2.56 -14.15 3.19
CA PRO A 61 -2.40 -15.29 4.07
C PRO A 61 -1.62 -14.92 5.33
N TYR A 62 -1.45 -15.92 6.21
CA TYR A 62 -0.48 -15.88 7.30
C TYR A 62 0.93 -15.46 6.80
N PRO A 63 1.68 -14.61 7.55
CA PRO A 63 2.92 -14.00 7.07
C PRO A 63 3.96 -14.95 6.47
N LYS A 64 4.09 -16.18 6.99
CA LYS A 64 5.05 -17.17 6.43
C LYS A 64 4.78 -17.52 4.97
N TRP A 65 3.52 -17.42 4.53
CA TRP A 65 3.09 -17.75 3.18
C TRP A 65 2.90 -16.54 2.28
N PHE A 66 3.19 -15.34 2.77
CA PHE A 66 2.85 -14.10 2.07
C PHE A 66 3.49 -14.04 0.67
N GLY A 67 4.79 -14.31 0.56
CA GLY A 67 5.47 -14.38 -0.74
C GLY A 67 4.98 -15.52 -1.64
N THR A 68 4.79 -16.72 -1.08
CA THR A 68 4.33 -17.90 -1.83
C THR A 68 2.94 -17.68 -2.41
N ALA A 69 2.00 -17.15 -1.63
CA ALA A 69 0.65 -16.86 -2.09
C ALA A 69 0.62 -15.67 -3.06
N PHE A 70 1.47 -14.66 -2.85
CA PHE A 70 1.55 -13.53 -3.78
C PHE A 70 1.94 -13.97 -5.19
N ARG A 71 2.87 -14.93 -5.32
CA ARG A 71 3.23 -15.51 -6.63
C ARG A 71 2.08 -16.26 -7.32
N GLN A 72 1.02 -16.61 -6.59
CA GLN A 72 -0.17 -17.30 -7.14
C GLN A 72 -1.26 -16.32 -7.59
N LEU A 73 -1.14 -15.02 -7.30
CA LEU A 73 -2.02 -13.98 -7.84
C LEU A 73 -1.85 -13.86 -9.36
N ALA A 74 -2.86 -13.36 -10.06
CA ALA A 74 -2.80 -13.09 -11.50
C ALA A 74 -1.71 -12.05 -11.84
N SER A 75 -1.47 -11.07 -10.96
CA SER A 75 -0.37 -10.11 -11.08
C SER A 75 0.98 -10.68 -10.64
N GLY A 76 1.00 -11.84 -9.97
CA GLY A 76 2.19 -12.45 -9.37
C GLY A 76 3.33 -12.68 -10.36
N PRO A 77 3.10 -13.29 -11.54
CA PRO A 77 4.15 -13.51 -12.54
C PRO A 77 4.84 -12.22 -13.03
N GLU A 78 4.09 -11.10 -13.12
CA GLU A 78 4.62 -9.80 -13.54
C GLU A 78 5.33 -9.07 -12.39
N LEU A 79 4.69 -9.00 -11.22
CA LEU A 79 5.16 -8.16 -10.10
C LEU A 79 6.18 -8.83 -9.20
N ALA A 80 6.12 -10.14 -8.98
CA ALA A 80 7.00 -10.80 -8.01
C ALA A 80 8.49 -10.64 -8.36
N PRO A 81 8.94 -10.82 -9.62
CA PRO A 81 10.34 -10.58 -9.98
C PRO A 81 10.78 -9.13 -9.78
N VAL A 82 9.90 -8.16 -10.10
CA VAL A 82 10.19 -6.73 -9.94
C VAL A 82 10.35 -6.36 -8.46
N LEU A 83 9.43 -6.83 -7.61
CA LEU A 83 9.46 -6.58 -6.18
C LEU A 83 10.63 -7.28 -5.48
N GLU A 84 11.03 -8.46 -5.95
CA GLU A 84 12.23 -9.16 -5.49
C GLU A 84 13.50 -8.35 -5.78
N GLN A 85 13.61 -7.77 -6.98
CA GLN A 85 14.73 -6.88 -7.30
C GLN A 85 14.72 -5.60 -6.46
N ALA A 86 13.54 -5.00 -6.19
CA ALA A 86 13.44 -3.85 -5.29
C ALA A 86 13.91 -4.19 -3.85
N LEU A 87 13.56 -5.38 -3.34
CA LEU A 87 13.98 -5.83 -2.02
C LEU A 87 15.49 -6.06 -1.91
N HIS A 88 16.10 -6.58 -2.97
CA HIS A 88 17.52 -6.94 -2.98
C HIS A 88 18.45 -5.85 -3.53
N ALA A 89 17.90 -4.73 -4.01
CA ALA A 89 18.67 -3.60 -4.52
C ALA A 89 19.62 -3.02 -3.46
N GLN A 90 20.88 -2.85 -3.85
CA GLN A 90 21.96 -2.34 -2.99
C GLN A 90 22.08 -0.80 -3.00
N SER A 91 21.35 -0.14 -3.90
CA SER A 91 21.28 1.32 -3.96
C SER A 91 19.84 1.79 -4.08
N TRP A 92 19.58 2.97 -3.53
CA TRP A 92 18.26 3.59 -3.63
C TRP A 92 17.82 3.84 -5.08
N GLN A 93 18.73 4.13 -6.00
CA GLN A 93 18.40 4.34 -7.42
C GLN A 93 17.89 3.05 -8.07
N ALA A 94 18.59 1.93 -7.88
CA ALA A 94 18.16 0.63 -8.39
C ALA A 94 16.81 0.22 -7.77
N ARG A 95 16.65 0.48 -6.47
CA ARG A 95 15.38 0.24 -5.75
C ARG A 95 14.23 1.07 -6.32
N GLU A 96 14.48 2.34 -6.59
CA GLU A 96 13.48 3.24 -7.17
C GLU A 96 13.05 2.78 -8.56
N GLU A 97 13.98 2.30 -9.39
CA GLU A 97 13.67 1.80 -10.73
C GLU A 97 12.66 0.66 -10.68
N HIS A 98 12.90 -0.31 -9.81
CA HIS A 98 11.97 -1.44 -9.65
C HIS A 98 10.66 -1.03 -8.98
N LEU A 99 10.68 -0.15 -7.98
CA LEU A 99 9.45 0.35 -7.36
C LEU A 99 8.60 1.18 -8.33
N ALA A 100 9.21 2.01 -9.16
CA ALA A 100 8.51 2.77 -10.20
C ALA A 100 7.77 1.84 -11.17
N ALA A 101 8.44 0.80 -11.67
CA ALA A 101 7.81 -0.20 -12.53
C ALA A 101 6.63 -0.90 -11.82
N ALA A 102 6.79 -1.26 -10.54
CA ALA A 102 5.71 -1.86 -9.75
C ALA A 102 4.51 -0.91 -9.57
N TYR A 103 4.76 0.40 -9.37
CA TYR A 103 3.70 1.39 -9.25
C TYR A 103 2.92 1.58 -10.55
N GLU A 104 3.59 1.59 -11.69
CA GLU A 104 2.92 1.64 -13.01
C GLU A 104 2.03 0.42 -13.23
N THR A 105 2.49 -0.77 -12.83
CA THR A 105 1.65 -1.97 -12.86
C THR A 105 0.44 -1.84 -11.92
N LEU A 106 0.59 -1.26 -10.73
CA LEU A 106 -0.53 -0.98 -9.83
C LEU A 106 -1.54 0.00 -10.45
N GLY A 107 -1.07 1.05 -11.14
CA GLY A 107 -1.96 1.96 -11.87
C GLY A 107 -2.81 1.23 -12.91
N ARG A 108 -2.18 0.34 -13.68
CA ARG A 108 -2.89 -0.53 -14.66
C ARG A 108 -3.86 -1.50 -14.00
N LEU A 109 -3.49 -2.08 -12.86
CA LEU A 109 -4.35 -3.00 -12.11
C LEU A 109 -5.56 -2.25 -11.54
N HIS A 110 -5.35 -1.07 -10.96
CA HIS A 110 -6.40 -0.19 -10.45
C HIS A 110 -7.43 0.15 -11.53
N ASN A 111 -6.97 0.61 -12.69
CA ASN A 111 -7.86 0.98 -13.80
C ASN A 111 -8.67 -0.23 -14.33
N ARG A 112 -8.13 -1.45 -14.26
CA ARG A 112 -8.84 -2.68 -14.64
C ARG A 112 -10.00 -3.04 -13.71
N LEU A 113 -10.03 -2.49 -12.49
CA LEU A 113 -11.13 -2.74 -11.55
C LEU A 113 -12.38 -1.91 -11.86
N ASP A 114 -12.24 -0.84 -12.66
CA ASP A 114 -13.33 0.04 -13.07
C ASP A 114 -14.13 0.62 -11.89
N LEU A 115 -13.41 1.06 -10.84
CA LEU A 115 -14.00 1.58 -9.59
C LEU A 115 -14.00 3.11 -9.47
N THR A 116 -13.20 3.78 -10.32
CA THR A 116 -13.00 5.23 -10.31
C THR A 116 -12.96 5.75 -11.73
N GLU A 117 -12.88 7.07 -11.93
CA GLU A 117 -12.37 7.60 -13.21
C GLU A 117 -11.01 6.97 -13.56
N ARG A 118 -10.68 6.92 -14.86
CA ARG A 118 -9.39 6.39 -15.31
C ARG A 118 -8.26 7.24 -14.75
N MET A 119 -7.39 6.62 -13.96
CA MET A 119 -6.26 7.26 -13.31
C MET A 119 -4.99 7.19 -14.18
N PRO A 120 -4.05 8.13 -14.03
CA PRO A 120 -2.74 8.05 -14.69
C PRO A 120 -1.99 6.76 -14.35
N GLU A 121 -1.32 6.16 -15.33
CA GLU A 121 -0.61 4.88 -15.19
C GLU A 121 0.93 5.04 -15.16
N GLN A 122 1.43 6.27 -15.25
CA GLN A 122 2.87 6.59 -15.27
C GLN A 122 3.28 7.30 -13.98
N VAL A 123 4.45 6.97 -13.47
CA VAL A 123 5.06 7.70 -12.35
C VAL A 123 5.41 9.14 -12.77
N ARG A 124 5.53 10.02 -11.78
CA ARG A 124 5.95 11.42 -11.96
C ARG A 124 6.91 11.85 -10.87
N ASP A 125 7.58 12.97 -11.09
CA ASP A 125 8.47 13.57 -10.11
C ASP A 125 7.73 14.14 -8.89
N PHE A 126 8.30 13.94 -7.71
CA PHE A 126 7.78 14.44 -6.44
C PHE A 126 8.00 15.94 -6.26
N PHE A 127 7.04 16.76 -6.69
CA PHE A 127 7.07 18.22 -6.57
C PHE A 127 8.39 18.84 -7.09
N GLY A 128 8.82 18.43 -8.29
CA GLY A 128 10.05 18.91 -8.93
C GLY A 128 11.35 18.32 -8.39
N ARG A 129 11.26 17.34 -7.47
CA ARG A 129 12.41 16.53 -7.03
C ARG A 129 12.47 15.23 -7.81
N PRO A 130 13.66 14.69 -8.10
CA PRO A 130 13.85 13.51 -8.95
C PRO A 130 13.54 12.21 -8.19
N PHE A 131 12.37 12.16 -7.52
CA PHE A 131 11.85 10.96 -6.87
C PHE A 131 10.55 10.55 -7.54
N ARG A 132 10.50 9.32 -8.05
CA ARG A 132 9.38 8.82 -8.85
C ARG A 132 8.25 8.30 -7.98
N VAL A 133 7.07 8.91 -8.12
CA VAL A 133 5.90 8.66 -7.27
C VAL A 133 4.63 8.45 -8.10
N MET A 134 3.68 7.68 -7.57
CA MET A 134 2.42 7.32 -8.23
C MET A 134 1.19 7.77 -7.43
N ALA A 135 1.20 7.61 -6.11
CA ALA A 135 0.00 7.87 -5.31
C ALA A 135 -0.40 9.36 -5.29
N LEU A 136 0.54 10.28 -5.59
CA LEU A 136 0.24 11.70 -5.81
C LEU A 136 -0.79 11.98 -6.91
N HIS A 137 -1.13 11.00 -7.76
CA HIS A 137 -2.21 11.14 -8.73
C HIS A 137 -3.62 11.09 -8.10
N GLY A 138 -3.75 10.82 -6.81
CA GLY A 138 -5.04 10.92 -6.09
C GLY A 138 -5.90 9.65 -6.12
N PHE A 139 -5.29 8.48 -6.32
CA PHE A 139 -5.99 7.17 -6.31
C PHE A 139 -6.80 6.96 -5.03
N SER A 140 -6.22 7.32 -3.88
CA SER A 140 -6.87 7.20 -2.58
C SER A 140 -8.14 8.05 -2.49
N ASP A 141 -8.07 9.30 -2.94
CA ASP A 141 -9.20 10.24 -2.93
C ASP A 141 -10.29 9.81 -3.92
N ALA A 142 -9.91 9.29 -5.09
CA ALA A 142 -10.85 8.79 -6.09
C ALA A 142 -11.67 7.61 -5.53
N LEU A 143 -11.02 6.67 -4.85
CA LEU A 143 -11.70 5.55 -4.18
C LEU A 143 -12.57 6.03 -3.01
N ALA A 144 -12.09 6.98 -2.20
CA ALA A 144 -12.86 7.52 -1.08
C ALA A 144 -14.14 8.24 -1.56
N ARG A 145 -14.09 8.93 -2.71
CA ARG A 145 -15.27 9.56 -3.34
C ARG A 145 -16.31 8.55 -3.84
N ALA A 146 -15.88 7.35 -4.23
CA ALA A 146 -16.77 6.30 -4.71
C ALA A 146 -17.57 5.59 -3.60
N ILE A 147 -17.23 5.83 -2.32
CA ILE A 147 -17.94 5.25 -1.17
C ILE A 147 -19.31 5.93 -1.00
N THR A 148 -20.36 5.14 -0.84
CA THR A 148 -21.77 5.57 -0.71
C THR A 148 -22.40 5.22 0.65
N ASP A 149 -21.92 4.19 1.33
CA ASP A 149 -22.37 3.75 2.65
C ASP A 149 -22.03 4.84 3.70
N PRO A 150 -23.03 5.41 4.39
CA PRO A 150 -22.80 6.50 5.35
C PRO A 150 -21.86 6.13 6.51
N ALA A 151 -21.89 4.87 6.98
CA ALA A 151 -21.02 4.42 8.05
C ALA A 151 -19.57 4.30 7.58
N VAL A 152 -19.34 3.82 6.35
CA VAL A 152 -18.00 3.76 5.76
C VAL A 152 -17.50 5.16 5.42
N GLN A 153 -18.34 6.05 4.87
CA GLN A 153 -17.98 7.46 4.65
C GLN A 153 -17.55 8.15 5.93
N ALA A 154 -18.24 7.92 7.05
CA ALA A 154 -17.88 8.51 8.34
C ALA A 154 -16.47 8.08 8.80
N ILE A 155 -16.03 6.87 8.45
CA ILE A 155 -14.66 6.39 8.68
C ILE A 155 -13.70 7.04 7.69
N ALA A 156 -14.03 7.05 6.40
CA ALA A 156 -13.18 7.55 5.31
C ALA A 156 -12.94 9.08 5.35
N ARG A 157 -13.75 9.84 6.11
CA ARG A 157 -13.51 11.27 6.39
C ARG A 157 -12.33 11.53 7.33
N ARG A 158 -11.79 10.50 7.96
CA ARG A 158 -10.60 10.56 8.82
C ARG A 158 -9.37 10.10 8.03
N PRO A 159 -8.13 10.28 8.55
CA PRO A 159 -6.95 9.68 7.94
C PRO A 159 -7.17 8.18 7.66
N LEU A 160 -6.89 7.77 6.42
CA LEU A 160 -7.18 6.44 5.92
C LEU A 160 -6.16 5.43 6.46
N ILE A 161 -6.45 4.87 7.64
CA ILE A 161 -5.56 3.93 8.32
C ILE A 161 -5.76 2.47 7.89
N GLY A 162 -6.89 2.15 7.25
CA GLY A 162 -7.23 0.78 6.84
C GLY A 162 -7.84 -0.06 7.98
N ASN A 163 -7.62 -1.37 7.93
CA ASN A 163 -8.02 -2.34 8.96
C ASN A 163 -6.84 -2.70 9.89
N VAL A 164 -7.08 -3.56 10.88
CA VAL A 164 -6.05 -4.01 11.84
C VAL A 164 -4.85 -4.67 11.14
N ASP A 165 -5.05 -5.38 10.03
CA ASP A 165 -3.98 -6.04 9.28
C ASP A 165 -3.06 -5.05 8.55
N LEU A 166 -3.60 -3.89 8.15
CA LEU A 166 -2.84 -2.78 7.58
C LEU A 166 -2.11 -1.96 8.65
N VAL A 167 -2.67 -1.86 9.87
CA VAL A 167 -2.14 -1.00 10.94
C VAL A 167 -1.04 -1.66 11.76
N SER A 168 -1.15 -2.95 12.06
CA SER A 168 -0.23 -3.65 12.98
C SER A 168 0.13 -5.02 12.45
N ASP A 169 1.33 -5.53 12.72
CA ASP A 169 1.76 -6.92 12.51
C ASP A 169 1.86 -7.74 13.81
N ASN A 170 1.44 -7.17 14.93
CA ASN A 170 1.35 -7.87 16.20
C ASN A 170 0.20 -8.90 16.17
N THR A 171 0.54 -10.19 16.24
CA THR A 171 -0.41 -11.31 16.21
C THR A 171 -1.46 -11.21 17.32
N ASP A 172 -1.04 -10.91 18.55
CA ASP A 172 -1.94 -10.84 19.70
C ASP A 172 -2.99 -9.73 19.52
N LEU A 173 -2.61 -8.60 18.92
CA LEU A 173 -3.54 -7.50 18.63
C LEU A 173 -4.52 -7.85 17.50
N ARG A 174 -4.08 -8.63 16.50
CA ARG A 174 -4.92 -9.03 15.36
C ARG A 174 -5.93 -10.11 15.72
N GLU A 175 -5.52 -11.08 16.53
CA GLU A 175 -6.34 -12.24 16.86
C GLU A 175 -7.23 -12.02 18.09
N ASN A 176 -6.87 -11.07 18.97
CA ASN A 176 -7.61 -10.80 20.20
C ASN A 176 -8.15 -9.36 20.26
N ASN A 177 -9.43 -9.21 19.90
CA ASN A 177 -10.16 -7.94 19.97
C ASN A 177 -10.29 -7.37 21.39
N GLY A 178 -10.01 -8.16 22.44
CA GLY A 178 -10.01 -7.72 23.84
C GLY A 178 -8.94 -6.69 24.17
N TRP A 179 -7.86 -6.60 23.37
CA TRP A 179 -6.83 -5.59 23.55
C TRP A 179 -7.30 -4.17 23.20
N GLN A 180 -8.25 -4.01 22.27
CA GLN A 180 -8.69 -2.69 21.81
C GLN A 180 -9.23 -1.79 22.94
N PRO A 181 -10.18 -2.23 23.79
CA PRO A 181 -10.65 -1.40 24.90
C PRO A 181 -9.56 -1.12 25.95
N ILE A 182 -8.63 -2.06 26.17
CA ILE A 182 -7.51 -1.91 27.12
C ILE A 182 -6.52 -0.86 26.60
N LEU A 183 -6.10 -0.92 25.34
CA LEU A 183 -5.18 0.07 24.76
C LEU A 183 -5.75 1.49 24.79
N ARG A 184 -7.09 1.65 24.75
CA ARG A 184 -7.73 2.96 24.90
C ARG A 184 -7.54 3.56 26.30
N THR A 185 -7.34 2.76 27.35
CA THR A 185 -7.14 3.29 28.72
C THR A 185 -5.77 3.95 28.88
N LEU A 186 -4.77 3.58 28.08
CA LEU A 186 -3.44 4.20 28.10
C LEU A 186 -3.45 5.68 27.71
N TYR A 187 -4.50 6.14 27.03
CA TYR A 187 -4.66 7.52 26.55
C TYR A 187 -5.73 8.30 27.32
N ARG A 188 -6.28 7.72 28.40
CA ARG A 188 -7.15 8.45 29.32
C ARG A 188 -6.27 8.98 30.46
N PRO A 189 -6.31 10.30 30.73
CA PRO A 189 -5.59 10.88 31.86
C PRO A 189 -6.08 10.32 33.20
#